data_AF-A0A1E7IVS9-F1
#
_entry.id   AF-A0A1E7IVS9-F1
#
_cell.length_a   1.000
_cell.length_b   1.000
_cell.length_c   1.000
_cell.angle_alpha   90.00
_cell.angle_beta   90.00
_cell.angle_gamma   90.00
#
_symmetry.space_group_name_H-M   'P 1'
#
loop_
_entity.id
_entity.type
_entity.pdbx_description
1 polymer ?
#
loop_
_entity_poly.entity_id
_entity_poly.type
_entity_poly.pdbx_seq_one_letter_code
_entity_poly.pdbx_strand_id
1 'polypeptide(L)'
;MAGLEPEDVDYINAHGTSTKLNDRSEALAIREVFGDYKVPVSSTKSMIGHLIGAAGSVEAAACALAIEKQMIPPTINYETPDPEMDLNIITEPTPAKLNVVMNNSFGFGGHNAVMVLKKYTG
;
A
#
# COMPACT_ATOMS: atom_id res chain seq x y z
N MET A 1 7.02 -11.54 15.39
CA MET A 1 6.88 -10.30 14.60
C MET A 1 8.13 -10.12 13.76
N ALA A 2 8.05 -9.39 12.64
CA ALA A 2 9.15 -9.29 11.67
C ALA A 2 10.39 -8.52 12.17
N GLY A 3 10.31 -7.86 13.35
CA GLY A 3 11.43 -7.12 13.94
C GLY A 3 11.79 -5.87 13.15
N LEU A 4 10.77 -5.20 12.61
CA LEU A 4 10.88 -3.99 11.80
C LEU A 4 10.21 -2.83 12.53
N GLU A 5 10.78 -1.65 12.39
CA GLU A 5 10.19 -0.38 12.83
C GLU A 5 9.39 0.25 11.68
N PRO A 6 8.46 1.18 11.94
CA PRO A 6 7.71 1.87 10.90
C PRO A 6 8.59 2.51 9.81
N GLU A 7 9.75 3.05 10.20
CA GLU A 7 10.71 3.70 9.31
C GLU A 7 11.43 2.73 8.37
N ASP A 8 11.37 1.42 8.65
CA ASP A 8 11.93 0.41 7.77
C ASP A 8 11.06 0.19 6.52
N VAL A 9 9.76 0.54 6.54
CA VAL A 9 8.83 0.29 5.44
C VAL A 9 8.96 1.37 4.36
N ASP A 10 9.45 0.98 3.19
CA ASP A 10 9.75 1.92 2.09
C ASP A 10 8.52 2.26 1.23
N TYR A 11 7.48 1.41 1.24
CA TYR A 11 6.28 1.57 0.41
C TYR A 11 5.11 0.73 0.95
N ILE A 12 3.89 1.26 0.86
CA ILE A 12 2.64 0.55 1.15
C ILE A 12 1.79 0.44 -0.11
N ASN A 13 1.46 -0.80 -0.51
CA ASN A 13 0.32 -1.06 -1.37
C ASN A 13 -0.94 -1.18 -0.48
N ALA A 14 -1.74 -0.11 -0.47
CA ALA A 14 -2.97 -0.02 0.30
C ALA A 14 -4.05 -0.95 -0.26
N HIS A 15 -5.00 -1.33 0.59
CA HIS A 15 -6.21 -2.00 0.14
C HIS A 15 -7.02 -1.08 -0.79
N GLY A 16 -7.22 0.18 -0.42
CA GLY A 16 -7.67 1.28 -1.30
C GLY A 16 -8.76 0.89 -2.30
N THR A 17 -9.99 0.73 -1.82
CA THR A 17 -11.14 0.28 -2.64
C THR A 17 -11.91 1.43 -3.28
N SER A 18 -11.48 2.67 -3.06
CA SER A 18 -12.23 3.87 -3.45
C SER A 18 -13.59 3.95 -2.75
N THR A 19 -13.70 3.41 -1.54
CA THR A 19 -14.90 3.53 -0.71
C THR A 19 -14.60 4.44 0.47
N LYS A 20 -15.40 5.52 0.62
CA LYS A 20 -15.14 6.61 1.56
C LYS A 20 -14.79 6.15 2.98
N LEU A 21 -15.59 5.23 3.53
CA LEU A 21 -15.38 4.74 4.90
C LEU A 21 -14.14 3.87 5.03
N ASN A 22 -13.89 2.97 4.07
CA ASN A 22 -12.74 2.07 4.12
C ASN A 22 -11.44 2.85 3.96
N ASP A 23 -11.36 3.71 2.94
CA ASP A 23 -10.12 4.41 2.61
C ASP A 23 -9.75 5.42 3.70
N ARG A 24 -10.75 6.09 4.32
CA ARG A 24 -10.53 6.90 5.53
C ARG A 24 -10.03 6.05 6.71
N SER A 25 -10.64 4.90 6.94
CA SER A 25 -10.24 4.02 8.06
C SER A 25 -8.83 3.46 7.86
N GLU A 26 -8.49 3.09 6.63
CA GLU A 26 -7.15 2.63 6.25
C GLU A 26 -6.12 3.77 6.39
N ALA A 27 -6.44 4.97 5.94
CA ALA A 27 -5.56 6.13 6.10
C ALA A 27 -5.29 6.46 7.57
N LEU A 28 -6.33 6.41 8.42
CA LEU A 28 -6.17 6.59 9.87
C LEU A 28 -5.30 5.49 10.49
N ALA A 29 -5.51 4.23 10.11
CA ALA A 29 -4.69 3.12 10.60
C ALA A 29 -3.21 3.26 10.20
N ILE A 30 -2.93 3.69 8.96
CA ILE A 30 -1.57 3.99 8.51
C ILE A 30 -0.99 5.16 9.32
N ARG A 31 -1.75 6.25 9.53
CA ARG A 31 -1.28 7.39 10.33
C ARG A 31 -0.98 7.03 11.79
N GLU A 32 -1.78 6.17 12.40
CA GLU A 32 -1.59 5.72 13.78
C GLU A 32 -0.29 4.91 13.93
N VAL A 33 0.04 4.09 12.94
CA VAL A 33 1.24 3.23 12.98
C VAL A 33 2.51 3.99 12.58
N PHE A 34 2.44 4.81 11.53
CA PHE A 34 3.62 5.46 10.94
C PHE A 34 3.84 6.89 11.45
N GLY A 35 2.90 7.46 12.22
CA GLY A 35 3.03 8.80 12.77
C GLY A 35 3.34 9.83 11.68
N ASP A 36 4.35 10.68 11.88
CA ASP A 36 4.76 11.70 10.91
C ASP A 36 5.56 11.16 9.72
N TYR A 37 5.97 9.88 9.74
CA TYR A 37 6.63 9.27 8.60
C TYR A 37 5.64 9.07 7.44
N LYS A 38 5.82 9.88 6.40
CA LYS A 38 4.98 9.88 5.18
C LYS A 38 5.46 8.84 4.18
N VAL A 39 5.35 7.56 4.58
CA VAL A 39 5.61 6.42 3.69
C VAL A 39 4.82 6.58 2.38
N PRO A 40 5.44 6.37 1.20
CA PRO A 40 4.75 6.34 -0.08
C PRO A 40 3.65 5.29 -0.11
N VAL A 41 2.46 5.66 -0.62
CA VAL A 41 1.30 4.77 -0.71
C VAL A 41 0.74 4.75 -2.14
N SER A 42 0.36 3.59 -2.63
CA SER A 42 -0.51 3.48 -3.80
C SER A 42 -1.48 2.30 -3.68
N SER A 43 -2.45 2.20 -4.58
CA SER A 43 -3.37 1.06 -4.66
C SER A 43 -3.37 0.46 -6.05
N THR A 44 -2.99 -0.82 -6.13
CA THR A 44 -3.00 -1.59 -7.37
C THR A 44 -4.41 -1.73 -7.96
N LYS A 45 -5.46 -1.69 -7.12
CA LYS A 45 -6.87 -1.77 -7.56
C LYS A 45 -7.25 -0.63 -8.49
N SER A 46 -6.60 0.53 -8.40
CA SER A 46 -6.84 1.64 -9.31
C SER A 46 -6.61 1.26 -10.78
N MET A 47 -5.66 0.35 -11.05
CA MET A 47 -5.26 -0.06 -12.40
C MET A 47 -6.00 -1.30 -12.90
N ILE A 48 -6.27 -2.27 -12.02
CA ILE A 48 -6.76 -3.61 -12.41
C ILE A 48 -8.12 -3.97 -11.82
N GLY A 49 -8.73 -3.06 -11.07
CA GLY A 49 -9.98 -3.30 -10.36
C GLY A 49 -9.81 -4.19 -9.13
N HIS A 50 -10.93 -4.45 -8.44
CA HIS A 50 -10.94 -5.26 -7.23
C HIS A 50 -11.16 -6.74 -7.53
N LEU A 51 -10.09 -7.54 -7.44
CA LEU A 51 -10.13 -8.98 -7.75
C LEU A 51 -10.69 -9.88 -6.63
N ILE A 52 -11.43 -9.30 -5.66
CA ILE A 52 -12.06 -9.97 -4.52
C ILE A 52 -11.12 -10.99 -3.85
N GLY A 53 -11.39 -12.30 -3.97
CA GLY A 53 -10.61 -13.35 -3.30
C GLY A 53 -9.18 -13.48 -3.81
N ALA A 54 -8.87 -12.95 -4.98
CA ALA A 54 -7.52 -12.91 -5.54
C ALA A 54 -6.77 -11.60 -5.27
N ALA A 55 -7.42 -10.59 -4.66
CA ALA A 55 -6.82 -9.27 -4.46
C ALA A 55 -5.49 -9.37 -3.71
N GLY A 56 -5.49 -9.99 -2.53
CA GLY A 56 -4.29 -10.05 -1.68
C GLY A 56 -3.09 -10.75 -2.33
N SER A 57 -3.30 -11.80 -3.15
CA SER A 57 -2.20 -12.51 -3.82
C SER A 57 -1.66 -11.75 -5.03
N VAL A 58 -2.53 -11.11 -5.82
CA VAL A 58 -2.10 -10.27 -6.95
C VAL A 58 -1.38 -9.02 -6.46
N GLU A 59 -1.88 -8.41 -5.39
CA GLU A 59 -1.26 -7.26 -4.72
C GLU A 59 0.11 -7.61 -4.12
N ALA A 60 0.25 -8.81 -3.55
CA ALA A 60 1.55 -9.31 -3.09
C ALA A 60 2.55 -9.49 -4.23
N ALA A 61 2.11 -10.03 -5.37
CA ALA A 61 2.94 -10.12 -6.56
C ALA A 61 3.35 -8.74 -7.08
N ALA A 62 2.44 -7.76 -7.06
CA ALA A 62 2.76 -6.37 -7.40
C ALA A 62 3.81 -5.77 -6.45
N CYS A 63 3.73 -6.05 -5.14
CA CYS A 63 4.75 -5.63 -4.17
C CYS A 63 6.12 -6.27 -4.44
N ALA A 64 6.15 -7.56 -4.76
CA ALA A 64 7.38 -8.25 -5.13
C ALA A 64 8.01 -7.65 -6.40
N LEU A 65 7.19 -7.36 -7.41
CA LEU A 65 7.64 -6.68 -8.64
C LEU A 65 8.11 -5.24 -8.36
N ALA A 66 7.49 -4.52 -7.42
CA ALA A 66 7.95 -3.19 -7.01
C ALA A 66 9.36 -3.27 -6.41
N ILE A 67 9.61 -4.24 -5.51
CA ILE A 67 10.95 -4.51 -4.97
C ILE A 67 11.92 -4.90 -6.09
N GLU A 68 11.55 -5.82 -6.98
CA GLU A 68 12.43 -6.27 -8.06
C GLU A 68 12.84 -5.11 -8.98
N LYS A 69 11.86 -4.28 -9.36
CA LYS A 69 12.04 -3.18 -10.31
C LYS A 69 12.48 -1.86 -9.68
N GLN A 70 12.53 -1.80 -8.34
CA GLN A 70 12.84 -0.58 -7.58
C GLN A 70 11.95 0.61 -8.01
N MET A 71 10.65 0.35 -8.14
CA MET A 71 9.67 1.30 -8.65
C MET A 71 8.33 1.13 -7.96
N ILE A 72 7.78 2.24 -7.48
CA ILE A 72 6.44 2.31 -6.88
C ILE A 72 5.42 2.50 -8.02
N PRO A 73 4.40 1.63 -8.13
CA PRO A 73 3.35 1.81 -9.14
C PRO A 73 2.41 2.96 -8.75
N PRO A 74 1.83 3.67 -9.74
CA PRO A 74 0.94 4.79 -9.47
C PRO A 74 -0.45 4.34 -8.99
N THR A 75 -1.13 5.22 -8.26
CA THR A 75 -2.59 5.20 -8.14
C THR A 75 -3.16 6.03 -9.29
N ILE A 76 -3.86 5.38 -10.21
CA ILE A 76 -4.53 6.08 -11.32
C ILE A 76 -5.93 6.56 -10.90
N ASN A 77 -6.53 7.47 -11.67
CA ASN A 77 -7.83 8.10 -11.39
C ASN A 77 -7.86 8.94 -10.09
N TYR A 78 -6.72 9.40 -9.61
CA TYR A 78 -6.61 10.26 -8.42
C TYR A 78 -6.47 11.74 -8.82
N GLU A 79 -7.60 12.43 -8.94
CA GLU A 79 -7.64 13.83 -9.41
C GLU A 79 -7.88 14.85 -8.29
N THR A 80 -8.79 14.52 -7.35
CA THR A 80 -9.16 15.40 -6.24
C THR A 80 -8.84 14.71 -4.92
N PRO A 81 -7.73 15.08 -4.26
CA PRO A 81 -7.38 14.54 -2.95
C PRO A 81 -8.48 14.77 -1.92
N ASP A 82 -8.74 13.75 -1.09
CA ASP A 82 -9.57 13.91 0.10
C ASP A 82 -8.72 14.60 1.20
N PRO A 83 -9.10 15.80 1.68
CA PRO A 83 -8.33 16.50 2.71
C PRO A 83 -8.27 15.75 4.04
N GLU A 84 -9.16 14.78 4.29
CA GLU A 84 -9.11 13.92 5.47
C GLU A 84 -8.16 12.72 5.30
N MET A 85 -7.70 12.43 4.07
CA MET A 85 -6.71 11.39 3.78
C MET A 85 -5.31 11.99 3.66
N ASP A 86 -4.69 12.24 4.81
CA ASP A 86 -3.35 12.82 4.90
C ASP A 86 -2.23 11.76 4.65
N LEU A 87 -2.23 11.18 3.45
CA LEU A 87 -1.25 10.18 2.98
C LEU A 87 -0.42 10.71 1.82
N ASN A 88 0.80 10.19 1.68
CA ASN A 88 1.66 10.43 0.52
C ASN A 88 1.27 9.48 -0.64
N ILE A 89 0.17 9.80 -1.33
CA ILE A 89 -0.32 9.02 -2.46
C ILE A 89 0.56 9.25 -3.69
N ILE A 90 1.11 8.17 -4.24
CA ILE A 90 1.90 8.17 -5.47
C ILE A 90 0.97 8.07 -6.66
N THR A 91 1.00 9.07 -7.55
CA THR A 91 0.14 9.17 -8.75
C THR A 91 0.88 8.94 -10.06
N GLU A 92 2.22 8.90 -10.01
CA GLU A 92 3.09 8.64 -11.16
C GLU A 92 4.10 7.54 -10.81
N PRO A 93 4.52 6.69 -11.78
CA PRO A 93 5.54 5.69 -11.54
C PRO A 93 6.80 6.32 -10.95
N THR A 94 7.16 5.94 -9.73
CA THR A 94 8.21 6.62 -8.96
C THR A 94 9.36 5.65 -8.67
N PRO A 95 10.57 5.87 -9.23
CA PRO A 95 11.75 5.10 -8.84
C PRO A 95 12.06 5.29 -7.35
N ALA A 96 12.30 4.20 -6.63
CA ALA A 96 12.59 4.23 -5.20
C ALA A 96 13.47 3.05 -4.78
N LYS A 97 14.31 3.24 -3.76
CA LYS A 97 15.08 2.16 -3.17
C LYS A 97 14.17 1.36 -2.23
N LEU A 98 13.63 0.24 -2.72
CA LEU A 98 12.67 -0.57 -1.98
C LEU A 98 13.34 -1.83 -1.41
N ASN A 99 13.39 -1.94 -0.10
CA ASN A 99 13.88 -3.08 0.67
C ASN A 99 12.76 -3.74 1.46
N VAL A 100 11.82 -2.98 2.00
CA VAL A 100 10.66 -3.50 2.74
C VAL A 100 9.41 -2.86 2.18
N VAL A 101 8.44 -3.68 1.79
CA VAL A 101 7.15 -3.24 1.27
C VAL A 101 6.04 -3.89 2.07
N MET A 102 4.99 -3.12 2.33
CA MET A 102 3.79 -3.57 3.04
C MET A 102 2.61 -3.69 2.07
N ASN A 103 1.81 -4.74 2.23
CA ASN A 103 0.57 -4.96 1.50
C ASN A 103 -0.60 -5.07 2.48
N ASN A 104 -1.59 -4.21 2.32
CA ASN A 104 -2.83 -4.24 3.09
C ASN A 104 -3.94 -4.90 2.25
N SER A 105 -4.62 -5.90 2.82
CA SER A 105 -5.77 -6.53 2.17
C SER A 105 -6.90 -6.79 3.17
N PHE A 106 -8.00 -6.07 3.03
CA PHE A 106 -9.13 -6.07 3.96
C PHE A 106 -10.38 -6.63 3.27
N GLY A 107 -10.75 -7.84 3.62
CA GLY A 107 -11.94 -8.51 3.12
C GLY A 107 -13.22 -8.04 3.81
N PHE A 108 -14.33 -8.13 3.08
CA PHE A 108 -15.66 -7.93 3.65
C PHE A 108 -15.88 -8.81 4.91
N GLY A 109 -16.68 -8.29 5.84
CA GLY A 109 -16.94 -8.97 7.11
C GLY A 109 -15.82 -8.86 8.15
N GLY A 110 -14.83 -7.98 7.93
CA GLY A 110 -13.79 -7.65 8.92
C GLY A 110 -12.55 -8.54 8.88
N HIS A 111 -12.29 -9.19 7.73
CA HIS A 111 -11.12 -10.04 7.56
C HIS A 111 -9.91 -9.21 7.14
N ASN A 112 -9.02 -8.89 8.08
CA ASN A 112 -7.88 -8.03 7.81
C ASN A 112 -6.60 -8.85 7.69
N ALA A 113 -5.87 -8.70 6.59
CA ALA A 113 -4.55 -9.27 6.40
C ALA A 113 -3.55 -8.16 6.02
N VAL A 114 -2.41 -8.17 6.69
CA VAL A 114 -1.28 -7.27 6.43
C VAL A 114 -0.05 -8.13 6.24
N MET A 115 0.64 -7.94 5.12
CA MET A 115 1.85 -8.69 4.80
C MET A 115 3.00 -7.73 4.54
N VAL A 116 4.18 -8.10 5.02
CA VAL A 116 5.42 -7.36 4.76
C VAL A 116 6.36 -8.24 3.96
N LEU A 117 6.88 -7.72 2.85
CA LEU A 117 7.87 -8.36 1.99
C LEU A 117 9.20 -7.65 2.17
N LYS A 118 10.28 -8.40 2.39
CA LYS A 118 11.65 -7.87 2.42
C LYS A 118 12.43 -8.37 1.22
N LYS A 119 13.20 -7.50 0.58
CA LYS A 119 14.12 -7.82 -0.50
C LYS A 119 15.07 -8.92 -0.05
N TYR A 120 15.13 -9.99 -0.84
CA TYR A 120 16.08 -11.07 -0.63
C TYR A 120 17.48 -10.63 -1.08
N THR A 121 18.48 -10.81 -0.22
CA THR A 121 19.86 -10.36 -0.51
C THR A 121 20.80 -11.46 -0.98
N GLY A 122 20.42 -12.74 -0.87
CA GLY A 122 21.27 -13.86 -1.28
C GLY A 122 22.45 -14.10 -0.35
#